data_AF-A0A7C5N683-F1
#
_entry.id   AF-A0A7C5N683-F1
#
_cell.length_a   1.000
_cell.length_b   1.000
_cell.length_c   1.000
_cell.angle_alpha   90.00
_cell.angle_beta   90.00
_cell.angle_gamma   90.00
#
_symmetry.space_group_name_H-M   'P 1'
#
loop_
_entity.id
_entity.type
_entity.pdbx_description
1 polymer ?
#
loop_
_entity_poly.entity_id
_entity_poly.type
_entity_poly.pdbx_seq_one_letter_code
_entity_poly.pdbx_strand_id
1 'polypeptide(L)'
;MLLLFLPLFLAGGSFVVASYNVENLFDDAKNGSEYDDYIPGRHNWTSRMVEIKLNHTAEVLCDLDADIVALQEIENEAILARLQKRLKRVGCPYPYRAITHKKKTAIQ
;
A
#
# COMPACT_ATOMS: atom_id res chain seq x y z
N MET A 1 -47.07 7.54 32.50
CA MET A 1 -45.63 7.42 32.18
C MET A 1 -45.52 6.61 30.89
N LEU A 2 -45.44 7.28 29.75
CA LEU A 2 -45.40 6.63 28.43
C LEU A 2 -43.96 6.20 28.16
N LEU A 3 -43.66 4.90 28.29
CA LEU A 3 -42.37 4.31 27.93
C LEU A 3 -42.25 4.34 26.39
N LEU A 4 -41.52 5.33 25.87
CA LEU A 4 -41.07 5.38 24.49
C LEU A 4 -40.03 4.27 24.28
N PHE A 5 -40.47 3.12 23.76
CA PHE A 5 -39.57 2.14 23.15
C PHE A 5 -39.10 2.70 21.80
N LEU A 6 -38.05 3.52 21.82
CA LEU A 6 -37.33 3.89 20.61
C LEU A 6 -36.56 2.63 20.16
N PRO A 7 -36.85 2.04 18.98
CA PRO A 7 -36.02 0.97 18.48
C PRO A 7 -34.65 1.59 18.20
N LEU A 8 -33.63 1.14 18.94
CA LEU A 8 -32.24 1.40 18.60
C LEU A 8 -32.02 0.72 17.25
N PHE A 9 -32.15 1.47 16.16
CA PHE A 9 -31.68 1.03 14.86
C PHE A 9 -30.17 0.87 14.98
N LEU A 10 -29.71 -0.37 15.19
CA LEU A 10 -28.31 -0.73 15.04
C LEU A 10 -27.99 -0.66 13.55
N ALA A 11 -27.71 0.55 13.06
CA ALA A 11 -27.18 0.73 11.72
C ALA A 11 -25.77 0.13 11.68
N GLY A 12 -25.65 -1.08 11.14
CA GLY A 12 -24.35 -1.66 10.84
C GLY A 12 -23.71 -0.89 9.68
N GLY A 13 -22.50 -0.39 9.87
CA GLY A 13 -21.71 0.19 8.78
C GLY A 13 -21.19 -0.90 7.85
N SER A 14 -21.18 -0.64 6.55
CA SER A 14 -20.43 -1.42 5.56
C SER A 14 -19.03 -0.83 5.37
N PHE A 15 -18.06 -1.67 5.10
CA PHE A 15 -16.70 -1.25 4.70
C PHE A 15 -16.16 -2.22 3.64
N VAL A 16 -15.21 -1.74 2.83
CA VAL A 16 -14.59 -2.45 1.73
C VAL A 16 -13.15 -2.83 2.09
N VAL A 17 -12.80 -4.08 1.81
CA VAL A 17 -11.42 -4.57 1.93
C VAL A 17 -10.95 -5.05 0.57
N ALA A 18 -9.81 -4.57 0.12
CA ALA A 18 -9.15 -5.04 -1.08
C ALA A 18 -7.83 -5.76 -0.74
N SER A 19 -7.42 -6.68 -1.60
CA SER A 19 -6.09 -7.27 -1.59
C SER A 19 -5.45 -7.06 -2.95
N TYR A 20 -4.22 -6.57 -2.97
CA TYR A 20 -3.52 -6.26 -4.20
C TYR A 20 -2.04 -6.65 -4.13
N ASN A 21 -1.64 -7.57 -5.00
CA ASN A 21 -0.24 -7.83 -5.26
C ASN A 21 0.26 -6.81 -6.29
N VAL A 22 1.20 -5.95 -5.88
CA VAL A 22 1.70 -4.82 -6.70
C VAL A 22 2.82 -5.21 -7.66
N GLU A 23 3.12 -6.51 -7.77
CA GLU A 23 4.15 -7.09 -8.62
C GLU A 23 5.53 -6.44 -8.39
N ASN A 24 6.06 -6.54 -7.17
CA ASN A 24 7.36 -6.01 -6.72
C ASN A 24 7.50 -4.48 -6.68
N LEU A 25 6.90 -3.83 -5.68
CA LEU A 25 7.18 -2.41 -5.39
C LEU A 25 8.42 -2.31 -4.52
N PHE A 26 9.57 -2.26 -5.19
CA PHE A 26 10.87 -2.18 -4.57
C PHE A 26 11.41 -0.73 -4.59
N ASP A 27 12.34 -0.44 -3.71
CA ASP A 27 13.09 0.80 -3.70
C ASP A 27 14.26 0.76 -4.69
N ASP A 28 14.97 1.88 -4.77
CA ASP A 28 16.13 2.10 -5.60
C ASP A 28 17.44 2.08 -4.78
N ALA A 29 17.42 1.54 -3.56
CA ALA A 29 18.56 1.47 -2.68
C ALA A 29 19.19 0.07 -2.69
N LYS A 30 20.53 0.02 -2.76
CA LYS A 30 21.24 -1.25 -2.73
C LYS A 30 21.42 -1.74 -1.28
N ASN A 31 20.68 -2.78 -0.88
CA ASN A 31 20.70 -3.44 0.42
C ASN A 31 21.27 -4.88 0.39
N GLY A 32 21.57 -5.43 -0.78
CA GLY A 32 22.22 -6.75 -0.95
C GLY A 32 21.28 -7.95 -0.88
N SER A 33 19.96 -7.72 -0.86
CA SER A 33 18.92 -8.75 -0.92
C SER A 33 18.02 -8.65 -2.16
N GLU A 34 18.44 -7.86 -3.14
CA GLU A 34 17.66 -7.60 -4.34
C GLU A 34 17.56 -8.83 -5.24
N TYR A 35 16.43 -8.98 -5.91
CA TYR A 35 16.30 -9.88 -7.04
C TYR A 35 17.10 -9.34 -8.23
N ASP A 36 17.64 -10.23 -9.08
CA ASP A 36 18.53 -9.87 -10.19
C ASP A 36 17.94 -8.79 -11.11
N ASP A 37 16.64 -8.88 -11.42
CA ASP A 37 15.92 -7.94 -12.28
C ASP A 37 15.69 -6.55 -11.66
N TYR A 38 15.93 -6.40 -10.35
CA TYR A 38 15.64 -5.18 -9.58
C TYR A 38 16.89 -4.57 -8.95
N ILE A 39 18.07 -4.93 -9.42
CA ILE A 39 19.32 -4.30 -9.00
C ILE A 39 19.35 -2.86 -9.52
N PRO A 40 19.48 -1.83 -8.66
CA PRO A 40 19.53 -0.44 -9.10
C PRO A 40 20.64 -0.20 -10.14
N GLY A 41 20.26 0.40 -11.27
CA GLY A 41 21.17 0.68 -12.39
C GLY A 41 21.42 -0.50 -13.33
N ARG A 42 20.79 -1.66 -13.09
CA ARG A 42 20.75 -2.80 -14.03
C ARG A 42 19.31 -3.07 -14.45
N HIS A 43 19.13 -3.81 -15.54
CA HIS A 43 17.81 -4.24 -16.05
C HIS A 43 16.78 -3.10 -16.18
N ASN A 44 17.24 -1.86 -16.38
CA ASN A 44 16.44 -0.63 -16.41
C ASN A 44 15.72 -0.26 -15.10
N TRP A 45 16.06 -0.89 -13.97
CA TRP A 45 15.58 -0.49 -12.65
C TRP A 45 16.30 0.78 -12.20
N THR A 46 15.59 1.91 -12.27
CA THR A 46 16.11 3.25 -11.97
C THR A 46 15.19 3.96 -11.00
N SER A 47 15.66 5.01 -10.33
CA SER A 47 14.80 5.87 -9.50
C SER A 47 13.58 6.38 -10.27
N ARG A 48 13.72 6.67 -11.57
CA ARG A 48 12.59 7.05 -12.43
C ARG A 48 11.56 5.93 -12.56
N MET A 49 12.00 4.68 -12.69
CA MET A 49 11.11 3.52 -12.78
C MET A 49 10.34 3.32 -11.46
N VAL A 50 11.02 3.44 -10.32
CA VAL A 50 10.37 3.40 -8.99
C VAL A 50 9.29 4.47 -8.87
N GLU A 51 9.57 5.70 -9.31
CA GLU A 51 8.60 6.79 -9.28
C GLU A 51 7.38 6.56 -10.18
N ILE A 52 7.58 5.95 -11.35
CA ILE A 52 6.49 5.52 -12.25
C ILE A 52 5.64 4.44 -11.58
N LYS A 53 6.28 3.43 -10.97
CA LYS A 53 5.57 2.35 -10.28
C LYS A 53 4.74 2.87 -9.11
N LEU A 54 5.31 3.78 -8.30
CA LEU A 54 4.57 4.47 -7.24
C LEU A 54 3.36 5.25 -7.75
N ASN A 55 3.43 5.86 -8.94
CA ASN A 55 2.28 6.54 -9.55
C ASN A 55 1.18 5.55 -9.94
N HIS A 56 1.52 4.51 -10.71
CA HIS A 56 0.53 3.54 -11.17
C HIS A 56 -0.09 2.75 -10.01
N THR A 57 0.71 2.36 -9.01
CA THR A 57 0.17 1.73 -7.80
C THR A 57 -0.78 2.68 -7.06
N ALA A 58 -0.45 3.97 -6.95
CA ALA A 58 -1.34 4.93 -6.29
C ALA A 58 -2.64 5.16 -7.07
N GLU A 59 -2.59 5.19 -8.40
CA GLU A 59 -3.76 5.28 -9.29
C GLU A 59 -4.72 4.10 -9.04
N VAL A 60 -4.21 2.86 -9.10
CA VAL A 60 -5.02 1.65 -8.83
C VAL A 60 -5.62 1.68 -7.43
N LEU A 61 -4.87 2.10 -6.42
CA LEU A 61 -5.35 2.17 -5.04
C LEU A 61 -6.43 3.25 -4.84
N CYS A 62 -6.32 4.39 -5.51
CA CYS A 62 -7.38 5.40 -5.49
C CYS A 62 -8.65 4.86 -6.17
N ASP A 63 -8.51 4.17 -7.31
CA ASP A 63 -9.65 3.64 -8.08
C ASP A 63 -10.36 2.48 -7.37
N LEU A 64 -9.65 1.71 -6.56
CA LEU A 64 -10.24 0.67 -5.71
C LEU A 64 -11.15 1.24 -4.63
N ASP A 65 -10.88 2.46 -4.16
CA ASP A 65 -11.63 3.19 -3.11
C ASP A 65 -12.00 2.31 -1.89
N ALA A 66 -11.06 1.46 -1.47
CA ALA A 66 -11.27 0.53 -0.38
C ALA A 66 -10.90 1.18 0.97
N ASP A 67 -11.69 0.93 2.02
CA ASP A 67 -11.38 1.41 3.38
C ASP A 67 -10.08 0.80 3.93
N ILE A 68 -9.80 -0.45 3.56
CA ILE A 68 -8.59 -1.19 3.96
C ILE A 68 -8.00 -1.90 2.74
N VAL A 69 -6.69 -1.82 2.56
CA VAL A 69 -5.98 -2.55 1.52
C VAL A 69 -4.87 -3.42 2.12
N ALA A 70 -4.88 -4.70 1.78
CA ALA A 70 -3.78 -5.61 2.02
C ALA A 70 -2.85 -5.66 0.79
N LEU A 71 -1.63 -5.19 0.94
CA LEU A 71 -0.64 -5.19 -0.14
C LEU A 71 0.27 -6.43 -0.04
N GLN A 72 0.64 -6.99 -1.19
CA GLN A 72 1.70 -7.99 -1.30
C GLN A 72 2.80 -7.46 -2.21
N GLU A 73 3.99 -8.04 -2.07
CA GLU A 73 5.18 -7.70 -2.84
C GLU A 73 5.73 -6.28 -2.60
N ILE A 74 5.67 -5.81 -1.34
CA ILE A 74 6.31 -4.58 -0.87
C ILE A 74 7.67 -4.92 -0.27
N GLU A 75 8.74 -4.26 -0.73
CA GLU A 75 10.10 -4.59 -0.25
C GLU A 75 10.31 -4.29 1.23
N ASN A 76 9.92 -3.08 1.67
CA ASN A 76 10.22 -2.60 3.02
C ASN A 76 9.35 -1.41 3.43
N GLU A 77 9.50 -0.99 4.69
CA GLU A 77 8.77 0.13 5.29
C GLU A 77 9.04 1.47 4.57
N ALA A 78 10.24 1.67 4.02
CA ALA A 78 10.61 2.93 3.37
C ALA A 78 9.83 3.13 2.07
N ILE A 79 9.72 2.10 1.23
CA ILE A 79 8.94 2.19 -0.01
C ILE A 79 7.43 2.24 0.26
N LEU A 80 6.95 1.55 1.30
CA LEU A 80 5.56 1.67 1.76
C LEU A 80 5.24 3.10 2.23
N ALA A 81 6.13 3.73 3.00
CA ALA A 81 5.97 5.12 3.43
C ALA A 81 5.98 6.11 2.25
N ARG A 82 6.79 5.84 1.20
CA ARG A 82 6.78 6.62 -0.05
C ARG A 82 5.43 6.50 -0.77
N LEU A 83 4.87 5.29 -0.85
CA LEU A 83 3.55 5.05 -1.42
C LEU A 83 2.46 5.80 -0.62
N GLN A 84 2.44 5.68 0.71
CA GLN A 84 1.49 6.41 1.56
C GLN A 84 1.58 7.93 1.37
N LYS A 85 2.80 8.48 1.25
CA LYS A 85 3.01 9.90 0.94
C LYS A 85 2.51 10.29 -0.45
N ARG A 86 2.64 9.40 -1.45
CA ARG A 86 2.11 9.59 -2.81
C ARG A 86 0.58 9.64 -2.78
N LEU A 87 -0.06 8.67 -2.15
CA LEU A 87 -1.52 8.57 -1.96
C LEU A 87 -2.09 9.84 -1.32
N LYS A 88 -1.44 10.34 -0.26
CA LYS A 88 -1.80 11.63 0.37
C LYS A 88 -1.69 12.82 -0.60
N ARG A 89 -0.68 12.83 -1.48
CA ARG A 89 -0.47 13.93 -2.44
C ARG A 89 -1.51 13.93 -3.55
N VAL A 90 -1.95 12.76 -4.01
CA VAL A 90 -2.91 12.61 -5.12
C VAL A 90 -4.37 12.69 -4.67
N GLY A 91 -4.65 12.73 -3.36
CA GLY A 91 -5.97 13.00 -2.82
C GLY A 91 -6.74 11.78 -2.28
N CYS A 92 -6.12 10.60 -2.23
CA CYS A 92 -6.72 9.37 -1.68
C CYS A 92 -5.91 8.82 -0.47
N PRO A 93 -5.84 9.56 0.65
CA PRO A 93 -4.94 9.23 1.75
C PRO A 93 -5.38 7.99 2.54
N TYR A 94 -4.46 7.04 2.72
CA TYR A 94 -4.55 6.05 3.80
C TYR A 94 -3.82 6.58 5.04
N PRO A 95 -4.51 6.90 6.15
CA PRO A 95 -3.88 7.53 7.32
C PRO A 95 -2.99 6.58 8.12
N TYR A 96 -3.23 5.28 8.02
CA TYR A 96 -2.51 4.23 8.74
C TYR A 96 -1.79 3.30 7.77
N ARG A 97 -0.69 2.70 8.24
CA ARG A 97 0.03 1.63 7.54
C ARG A 97 0.63 0.68 8.56
N ALA A 98 0.80 -0.58 8.17
CA ALA A 98 1.56 -1.57 8.91
C ALA A 98 2.25 -2.49 7.88
N ILE A 99 3.43 -3.00 8.23
CA ILE A 99 4.19 -3.93 7.40
C ILE A 99 4.83 -5.00 8.28
N THR A 100 5.07 -6.18 7.73
CA THR A 100 5.79 -7.22 8.46
C THR A 100 7.30 -6.93 8.50
N HIS A 101 8.01 -7.58 9.42
CA HIS A 101 9.46 -7.45 9.57
C HIS A 101 10.10 -8.85 9.70
N LYS A 102 10.06 -9.61 8.61
CA LYS A 102 10.71 -10.92 8.51
C LYS A 102 12.17 -10.74 8.09
N LYS A 103 13.09 -11.28 8.89
CA LYS A 103 14.52 -11.28 8.58
C LYS A 103 14.79 -12.21 7.38
N LYS A 104 15.70 -11.78 6.49
CA LYS A 104 16.18 -12.53 5.31
C LYS A 104 15.12 -12.76 4.21
N THR A 105 14.18 -11.83 4.03
CA THR A 105 13.27 -11.82 2.88
C THR A 105 13.43 -10.50 2.14
N ALA A 106 13.37 -10.55 0.81
CA ALA A 106 13.35 -9.37 -0.05
C ALA A 106 11.98 -8.67 -0.06
N ILE A 107 10.99 -9.26 0.61
CA ILE A 107 9.60 -8.81 0.58
C ILE A 107 8.94 -9.04 1.93
N GLN A 108 8.06 -8.12 2.32
CA GLN A 108 7.38 -8.06 3.61
C GLN A 108 5.85 -8.12 3.48
#